data_AF-A0A4S2H034-F1
#
_entry.id   AF-A0A4S2H034-F1
#
_cell.length_a   1.000
_cell.length_b   1.000
_cell.length_c   1.000
_cell.angle_alpha   90.00
_cell.angle_beta   90.00
_cell.angle_gamma   90.00
#
_symmetry.space_group_name_H-M   'P 1'
#
loop_
_entity.id
_entity.type
_entity.pdbx_description
1 polymer ?
#
loop_
_entity_poly.entity_id
_entity_poly.type
_entity_poly.pdbx_seq_one_letter_code
_entity_poly.pdbx_strand_id
1 'polypeptide(L)'
;MRLLVCGLVALLLLPALALGRPSAGYAPVRVNGTELARSAQYASASGTALHGFDTIAYHTEGAAVPGDPGIAAEYNGAVWLFSSAEHRDLFLADPARYAPAYDGHCAYAAGVGGKAAGNPHYWHIEDGVLFVNLDARVQAEFLADTATLISNGVRNWNTGSGALFGGGPLHERPASRPLRDVEGEVLAGSGTSP
;
A
#
# COMPACT_ATOMS: atom_id res chain seq x y z
N MET A 1 61.81 44.60 22.29
CA MET A 1 60.54 44.75 23.04
C MET A 1 59.39 44.50 22.07
N ARG A 2 58.67 43.37 22.25
CA ARG A 2 57.34 43.01 21.68
C ARG A 2 57.26 42.80 20.15
N LEU A 3 56.50 41.86 19.58
CA LEU A 3 55.95 40.53 19.93
C LEU A 3 55.25 40.08 18.64
N LEU A 4 55.52 38.87 18.17
CA LEU A 4 54.72 38.15 17.16
C LEU A 4 53.24 38.12 17.60
N VAL A 5 52.30 38.40 16.71
CA VAL A 5 50.90 37.99 16.88
C VAL A 5 50.51 37.15 15.67
N CYS A 6 50.64 35.84 15.85
CA CYS A 6 50.14 34.79 14.99
C CYS A 6 48.64 34.67 15.25
N GLY A 7 47.80 35.20 14.36
CA GLY A 7 46.35 35.12 14.45
C GLY A 7 45.86 33.72 14.07
N LEU A 8 45.64 32.89 15.08
CA LEU A 8 45.06 31.56 14.96
C LEU A 8 43.57 31.69 14.56
N VAL A 9 43.22 31.29 13.32
CA VAL A 9 41.82 31.11 12.91
C VAL A 9 41.32 29.82 13.56
N ALA A 10 40.69 29.95 14.72
CA ALA A 10 40.03 28.86 15.40
C ALA A 10 38.74 28.49 14.63
N LEU A 11 38.86 27.51 13.75
CA LEU A 11 37.74 26.81 13.12
C LEU A 11 36.96 26.08 14.22
N LEU A 12 35.89 26.71 14.71
CA LEU A 12 34.96 26.10 15.65
C LEU A 12 34.19 24.99 14.94
N LEU A 13 34.73 23.77 15.03
CA LEU A 13 34.00 22.53 14.78
C LEU A 13 32.86 22.45 15.80
N LEU A 14 31.70 23.00 15.44
CA LEU A 14 30.46 22.66 16.12
C LEU A 14 30.31 21.13 16.00
N PRO A 15 30.20 20.39 17.12
CA PRO A 15 29.84 18.99 17.02
C PRO A 15 28.46 18.97 16.37
N ALA A 16 28.36 18.33 15.21
CA ALA A 16 27.08 17.97 14.63
C ALA A 16 26.37 17.14 15.69
N LEU A 17 25.44 17.79 16.42
CA LEU A 17 24.54 17.12 17.33
C LEU A 17 23.74 16.19 16.42
N ALA A 18 24.15 14.94 16.34
CA ALA A 18 23.38 13.88 15.74
C ALA A 18 22.14 13.76 16.62
N LEU A 19 21.11 14.57 16.29
CA LEU A 19 19.76 14.34 16.74
C LEU A 19 19.52 12.87 16.44
N GLY A 20 19.45 12.06 17.50
CA GLY A 20 19.19 10.64 17.37
C GLY A 20 18.01 10.51 16.44
N ARG A 21 18.22 9.87 15.28
CA ARG A 21 17.13 9.59 14.35
C ARG A 21 16.08 8.92 15.20
N PRO A 22 14.90 9.51 15.42
CA PRO A 22 13.85 8.74 16.06
C PRO A 22 13.77 7.45 15.24
N SER A 23 13.74 6.31 15.90
CA SER A 23 13.21 5.07 15.31
C SER A 23 11.73 5.33 15.06
N ALA A 24 11.45 6.28 14.16
CA ALA A 24 10.16 6.63 13.68
C ALA A 24 9.65 5.34 13.08
N GLY A 25 8.64 4.76 13.71
CA GLY A 25 7.81 3.78 13.04
C GLY A 25 7.51 4.33 11.64
N TYR A 26 7.61 3.47 10.64
CA TYR A 26 7.37 3.85 9.26
C TYR A 26 6.06 4.63 9.13
N ALA A 27 6.08 5.72 8.35
CA ALA A 27 4.91 6.54 8.16
C ALA A 27 3.78 5.69 7.52
N PRO A 28 2.54 5.82 7.98
CA PRO A 28 1.43 5.04 7.47
C PRO A 28 0.90 5.63 6.17
N VAL A 29 0.46 4.75 5.26
CA VAL A 29 -0.24 5.15 4.03
C VAL A 29 -1.57 5.82 4.41
N ARG A 30 -1.91 6.90 3.70
CA ARG A 30 -3.17 7.63 3.89
C ARG A 30 -4.03 7.53 2.64
N VAL A 31 -5.31 7.22 2.82
CA VAL A 31 -6.32 7.17 1.76
C VAL A 31 -7.45 8.12 2.13
N ASN A 32 -7.74 9.10 1.28
CA ASN A 32 -8.73 10.15 1.52
C ASN A 32 -8.54 10.84 2.89
N GLY A 33 -7.28 11.12 3.25
CA GLY A 33 -6.89 11.70 4.54
C GLY A 33 -6.91 10.74 5.74
N THR A 34 -7.47 9.54 5.58
CA THR A 34 -7.55 8.53 6.64
C THR A 34 -6.30 7.67 6.65
N GLU A 35 -5.70 7.51 7.83
CA GLU A 35 -4.56 6.64 8.06
C GLU A 35 -4.97 5.17 8.01
N LEU A 36 -4.29 4.36 7.20
CA LEU A 36 -4.48 2.91 7.19
C LEU A 36 -3.74 2.27 8.37
N ALA A 37 -4.41 1.35 9.05
CA ALA A 37 -3.80 0.52 10.07
C ALA A 37 -2.65 -0.29 9.46
N ARG A 38 -1.52 -0.39 10.18
CA ARG A 38 -0.36 -1.12 9.71
C ARG A 38 -0.54 -2.62 9.88
N SER A 39 -0.30 -3.38 8.82
CA SER A 39 -0.14 -4.83 8.83
C SER A 39 1.23 -5.22 8.28
N ALA A 40 1.48 -6.53 8.21
CA ALA A 40 2.64 -7.04 7.49
C ALA A 40 2.49 -6.73 5.99
N GLN A 41 3.55 -6.14 5.41
CA GLN A 41 3.64 -5.93 3.96
C GLN A 41 3.41 -7.24 3.24
N TYR A 42 2.50 -7.25 2.27
CA TYR A 42 2.38 -8.38 1.36
C TYR A 42 3.71 -8.54 0.61
N ALA A 43 4.34 -9.69 0.80
CA ALA A 43 5.53 -10.10 0.10
C ALA A 43 5.22 -11.36 -0.71
N SER A 44 5.78 -11.44 -1.92
CA SER A 44 5.71 -12.65 -2.74
C SER A 44 6.45 -13.82 -2.07
N ALA A 45 6.38 -15.01 -2.67
CA ALA A 45 7.11 -16.19 -2.20
C ALA A 45 8.64 -15.97 -2.13
N SER A 46 9.19 -15.02 -2.89
CA SER A 46 10.60 -14.63 -2.87
C SER A 46 10.93 -13.56 -1.80
N GLY A 47 9.97 -13.15 -0.96
CA GLY A 47 10.17 -12.14 0.09
C GLY A 47 10.16 -10.70 -0.40
N THR A 48 9.81 -10.46 -1.67
CA THR A 48 9.79 -9.11 -2.26
C THR A 48 8.40 -8.48 -2.19
N ALA A 49 8.33 -7.22 -1.76
CA ALA A 49 7.13 -6.40 -1.85
C ALA A 49 6.72 -6.22 -3.32
N LEU A 50 5.41 -6.10 -3.56
CA LEU A 50 4.84 -5.85 -4.88
C LEU A 50 5.34 -6.82 -5.97
N HIS A 51 5.66 -8.05 -5.58
CA HIS A 51 6.26 -9.06 -6.47
C HIS A 51 7.56 -8.61 -7.17
N GLY A 52 8.30 -7.66 -6.57
CA GLY A 52 9.57 -7.16 -7.12
C GLY A 52 9.40 -6.07 -8.17
N PHE A 53 8.22 -5.47 -8.30
CA PHE A 53 7.99 -4.33 -9.19
C PHE A 53 8.33 -3.01 -8.50
N ASP A 54 8.83 -2.08 -9.29
CA ASP A 54 9.16 -0.73 -8.84
C ASP A 54 7.89 0.08 -8.59
N THR A 55 7.67 0.41 -7.33
CA THR A 55 6.49 1.15 -6.91
C THR A 55 6.50 2.62 -7.38
N ILE A 56 7.67 3.20 -7.61
CA ILE A 56 7.81 4.59 -8.10
C ILE A 56 7.36 4.69 -9.56
N ALA A 57 7.65 3.67 -10.37
CA ALA A 57 7.33 3.65 -11.80
C ALA A 57 5.84 3.79 -12.10
N TYR A 58 4.94 3.35 -11.20
CA TYR A 58 3.50 3.58 -11.35
C TYR A 58 3.16 5.08 -11.33
N HIS A 59 3.89 5.88 -10.53
CA HIS A 59 3.64 7.31 -10.37
C HIS A 59 4.40 8.16 -11.38
N THR A 60 5.60 7.74 -11.80
CA THR A 60 6.47 8.52 -12.70
C THR A 60 6.31 8.13 -14.17
N GLU A 61 6.11 6.83 -14.44
CA GLU A 61 6.05 6.27 -15.80
C GLU A 61 4.64 5.78 -16.17
N GLY A 62 3.75 5.60 -15.20
CA GLY A 62 2.41 5.05 -15.44
C GLY A 62 2.44 3.59 -15.88
N ALA A 63 3.43 2.83 -15.42
CA ALA A 63 3.67 1.45 -15.84
C ALA A 63 4.14 0.55 -14.68
N ALA A 64 3.80 -0.74 -14.77
CA ALA A 64 4.34 -1.77 -13.92
C ALA A 64 5.73 -2.19 -14.45
N VAL A 65 6.79 -1.60 -13.88
CA VAL A 65 8.17 -1.87 -14.28
C VAL A 65 8.83 -2.83 -13.29
N PRO A 66 9.46 -3.93 -13.73
CA PRO A 66 10.19 -4.82 -12.84
C PRO A 66 11.43 -4.11 -12.26
N GLY A 67 11.67 -4.30 -10.96
CA GLY A 67 12.87 -3.80 -10.31
C GLY A 67 14.09 -4.71 -10.49
N ASP A 68 15.27 -4.15 -10.28
CA ASP A 68 16.53 -4.88 -10.28
C ASP A 68 16.86 -5.38 -8.85
N PRO A 69 17.13 -6.69 -8.64
CA PRO A 69 17.59 -7.22 -7.36
C PRO A 69 18.84 -6.53 -6.78
N GLY A 70 19.69 -5.93 -7.63
CA GLY A 70 20.85 -5.14 -7.23
C GLY A 70 20.51 -3.73 -6.73
N ILE A 71 19.27 -3.28 -6.95
CA ILE A 71 18.78 -1.96 -6.51
C ILE A 71 17.58 -2.19 -5.58
N ALA A 72 17.88 -2.45 -4.30
CA ALA A 72 16.89 -2.83 -3.32
C ALA A 72 16.90 -1.94 -2.06
N ALA A 73 15.78 -1.97 -1.32
CA ALA A 73 15.65 -1.40 0.02
C ALA A 73 14.72 -2.25 0.90
N GLU A 74 14.90 -2.20 2.22
CA GLU A 74 13.97 -2.83 3.16
C GLU A 74 12.98 -1.81 3.71
N TYR A 75 11.70 -2.15 3.69
CA TYR A 75 10.64 -1.34 4.27
C TYR A 75 9.43 -2.20 4.66
N ASN A 76 8.85 -1.90 5.83
CA ASN A 76 7.71 -2.63 6.41
C ASN A 76 7.88 -4.17 6.44
N GLY A 77 9.11 -4.64 6.64
CA GLY A 77 9.43 -6.07 6.75
C GLY A 77 9.51 -6.83 5.42
N ALA A 78 9.56 -6.13 4.28
CA ALA A 78 9.75 -6.72 2.96
C ALA A 78 10.89 -6.04 2.19
N VAL A 79 11.43 -6.75 1.20
CA VAL A 79 12.43 -6.23 0.27
C VAL A 79 11.74 -5.57 -0.93
N TRP A 80 12.07 -4.32 -1.21
CA TRP A 80 11.56 -3.54 -2.35
C TRP A 80 12.64 -3.47 -3.41
N LEU A 81 12.27 -3.66 -4.67
CA LEU A 81 13.16 -3.60 -5.83
C LEU A 81 12.81 -2.38 -6.68
N PHE A 82 13.82 -1.77 -7.31
CA PHE A 82 13.65 -0.55 -8.10
C PHE A 82 14.34 -0.69 -9.46
N SER A 83 13.78 -0.04 -10.48
CA SER A 83 14.35 0.00 -11.83
C SER A 83 15.57 0.93 -11.92
N SER A 84 15.72 1.85 -10.95
CA SER A 84 16.85 2.78 -10.87
C SER A 84 17.21 3.14 -9.43
N ALA A 85 18.47 3.54 -9.20
CA ALA A 85 18.92 4.02 -7.89
C ALA A 85 18.17 5.30 -7.45
N GLU A 86 17.78 6.14 -8.41
CA GLU A 86 16.97 7.33 -8.16
C GLU A 86 15.59 6.97 -7.61
N HIS A 87 14.92 5.95 -8.18
CA HIS A 87 13.64 5.47 -7.65
C HIS A 87 13.77 4.90 -6.24
N ARG A 88 14.84 4.13 -5.94
CA ARG A 88 15.12 3.67 -4.57
C ARG A 88 15.25 4.85 -3.61
N ASP A 89 15.99 5.88 -4.00
CA ASP A 89 16.26 7.03 -3.14
C ASP A 89 14.99 7.88 -2.94
N LEU A 90 14.14 8.02 -3.96
CA LEU A 90 12.81 8.62 -3.86
C LEU A 90 11.90 7.84 -2.90
N PHE A 91 11.90 6.51 -2.98
CA PHE A 91 11.14 5.66 -2.08
C PHE A 91 11.63 5.81 -0.63
N LEU A 92 12.94 5.76 -0.39
CA LEU A 92 13.51 5.89 0.95
C LEU A 92 13.26 7.27 1.59
N ALA A 93 13.06 8.32 0.78
CA ALA A 93 12.75 9.65 1.26
C ALA A 93 11.32 9.77 1.80
N ASP A 94 10.35 9.09 1.18
CA ASP A 94 8.94 9.08 1.62
C ASP A 94 8.23 7.77 1.25
N PRO A 95 8.51 6.66 1.96
CA PRO A 95 7.98 5.35 1.59
C PRO A 95 6.44 5.28 1.66
N ALA A 96 5.83 6.02 2.59
CA ALA A 96 4.39 6.01 2.82
C ALA A 96 3.59 6.58 1.66
N ARG A 97 4.21 7.48 0.88
CA ARG A 97 3.63 8.04 -0.33
C ARG A 97 3.56 7.04 -1.47
N TYR A 98 4.54 6.16 -1.55
CA TYR A 98 4.73 5.28 -2.71
C TYR A 98 4.37 3.82 -2.43
N ALA A 99 4.23 3.43 -1.17
CA ALA A 99 3.72 2.12 -0.81
C ALA A 99 2.23 1.99 -1.21
N PRO A 100 1.80 0.83 -1.74
CA PRO A 100 0.41 0.63 -2.10
C PRO A 100 -0.47 0.59 -0.86
N ALA A 101 -1.74 0.98 -1.04
CA ALA A 101 -2.77 0.80 -0.04
C ALA A 101 -2.86 -0.66 0.41
N TYR A 102 -3.39 -0.85 1.62
CA TYR A 102 -3.65 -2.17 2.21
C TYR A 102 -2.41 -3.07 2.23
N ASP A 103 -1.23 -2.47 2.42
CA ASP A 103 0.05 -3.18 2.48
C ASP A 103 0.26 -4.10 1.26
N GLY A 104 -0.18 -3.70 0.07
CA GLY A 104 -0.01 -4.46 -1.19
C GLY A 104 -0.97 -5.63 -1.39
N HIS A 105 -2.03 -5.72 -0.58
CA HIS A 105 -3.12 -6.66 -0.80
C HIS A 105 -4.12 -6.13 -1.82
N CYS A 106 -4.93 -7.03 -2.39
CA CYS A 106 -5.96 -6.69 -3.35
C CYS A 106 -6.96 -5.67 -2.77
N ALA A 107 -7.10 -4.52 -3.44
CA ALA A 107 -7.94 -3.41 -3.00
C ALA A 107 -9.43 -3.77 -3.04
N TYR A 108 -9.87 -4.49 -4.07
CA TYR A 108 -11.22 -5.07 -4.10
C TYR A 108 -11.47 -5.98 -2.90
N ALA A 109 -10.53 -6.90 -2.61
CA ALA A 109 -10.65 -7.83 -1.49
C ALA A 109 -10.81 -7.09 -0.17
N ALA A 110 -10.01 -6.04 0.07
CA ALA A 110 -10.16 -5.17 1.22
C ALA A 110 -11.55 -4.50 1.25
N GLY A 111 -12.03 -3.99 0.11
CA GLY A 111 -13.35 -3.39 -0.04
C GLY A 111 -14.51 -4.32 0.32
N VAL A 112 -14.42 -5.60 -0.01
CA VAL A 112 -15.46 -6.61 0.29
C VAL A 112 -15.22 -7.39 1.59
N GLY A 113 -14.27 -6.95 2.41
CA GLY A 113 -14.03 -7.47 3.78
C GLY A 113 -13.20 -8.74 3.86
N GLY A 114 -12.28 -8.96 2.92
CA GLY A 114 -11.31 -10.05 3.01
C GLY A 114 -9.91 -9.64 2.57
N LYS A 115 -9.03 -10.63 2.43
CA LYS A 115 -7.60 -10.41 2.14
C LYS A 115 -7.10 -11.36 1.06
N ALA A 116 -6.57 -10.82 -0.03
CA ALA A 116 -5.97 -11.57 -1.14
C ALA A 116 -4.68 -10.89 -1.61
N ALA A 117 -3.82 -11.64 -2.30
CA ALA A 117 -2.63 -11.09 -2.93
C ALA A 117 -3.01 -10.04 -3.98
N GLY A 118 -2.32 -8.90 -3.99
CA GLY A 118 -2.39 -7.93 -5.09
C GLY A 118 -1.41 -8.33 -6.19
N ASN A 119 -1.79 -8.11 -7.44
CA ASN A 119 -0.93 -8.36 -8.59
C ASN A 119 -0.49 -7.01 -9.20
N PRO A 120 0.82 -6.79 -9.41
CA PRO A 120 1.37 -5.53 -9.89
C PRO A 120 0.86 -5.10 -11.28
N HIS A 121 0.36 -6.03 -12.09
CA HIS A 121 -0.16 -5.70 -13.42
C HIS A 121 -1.59 -5.16 -13.42
N TYR A 122 -2.31 -5.30 -12.32
CA TYR A 122 -3.70 -4.86 -12.19
C TYR A 122 -3.78 -3.80 -11.11
N TRP A 123 -3.65 -2.54 -11.51
CA TRP A 123 -3.47 -1.43 -10.58
C TRP A 123 -4.33 -0.23 -10.96
N HIS A 124 -4.48 0.67 -10.00
CA HIS A 124 -5.15 1.95 -10.16
C HIS A 124 -4.49 2.96 -9.22
N ILE A 125 -4.38 4.22 -9.63
CA ILE A 125 -3.97 5.31 -8.74
C ILE A 125 -5.18 6.20 -8.51
N GLU A 126 -5.61 6.31 -7.25
CA GLU A 126 -6.66 7.25 -6.82
C GLU A 126 -6.04 8.21 -5.79
N ASP A 127 -6.21 9.52 -5.99
CA ASP A 127 -5.66 10.56 -5.12
C ASP A 127 -4.16 10.39 -4.78
N GLY A 128 -3.39 9.89 -5.74
CA GLY A 128 -1.95 9.67 -5.61
C GLY A 128 -1.56 8.41 -4.83
N VAL A 129 -2.51 7.56 -4.45
CA VAL A 129 -2.25 6.29 -3.76
C VAL A 129 -2.37 5.12 -4.74
N LEU A 130 -1.40 4.20 -4.71
CA LEU A 130 -1.41 3.00 -5.53
C LEU A 130 -2.33 1.91 -4.92
N PHE A 131 -3.26 1.41 -5.72
CA PHE A 131 -4.10 0.26 -5.42
C PHE A 131 -3.76 -0.87 -6.39
N VAL A 132 -3.63 -2.08 -5.88
CA VAL A 132 -3.41 -3.30 -6.70
C VAL A 132 -4.55 -4.27 -6.52
N ASN A 133 -4.85 -5.06 -7.54
CA ASN A 133 -5.94 -6.04 -7.58
C ASN A 133 -5.42 -7.41 -8.01
N LEU A 134 -6.22 -8.46 -7.78
CA LEU A 134 -5.78 -9.85 -7.96
C LEU A 134 -5.58 -10.22 -9.44
N ASP A 135 -6.56 -9.90 -10.28
CA ASP A 135 -6.61 -10.27 -11.69
C ASP A 135 -7.42 -9.25 -12.51
N ALA A 136 -7.48 -9.44 -13.83
CA ALA A 136 -8.18 -8.55 -14.76
C ALA A 136 -9.68 -8.41 -14.47
N ARG A 137 -10.34 -9.48 -14.02
CA ARG A 137 -11.78 -9.45 -13.71
C ARG A 137 -12.02 -8.66 -12.43
N VAL A 138 -11.23 -8.94 -11.39
CA VAL A 138 -11.31 -8.21 -10.10
C VAL A 138 -10.97 -6.74 -10.28
N GLN A 139 -10.01 -6.40 -11.15
CA GLN A 139 -9.72 -5.01 -11.53
C GLN A 139 -10.94 -4.35 -12.17
N ALA A 140 -11.60 -5.01 -13.12
CA ALA A 140 -12.78 -4.45 -13.77
C ALA A 140 -13.92 -4.21 -12.78
N GLU A 141 -14.14 -5.13 -11.84
CA GLU A 141 -15.12 -4.96 -10.75
C GLU A 141 -14.72 -3.82 -9.80
N PHE A 142 -13.43 -3.68 -9.48
CA PHE A 142 -12.92 -2.56 -8.67
C PHE A 142 -13.16 -1.21 -9.35
N LEU A 143 -12.78 -1.10 -10.63
CA LEU A 143 -12.92 0.13 -11.41
C LEU A 143 -14.38 0.55 -11.63
N ALA A 144 -15.32 -0.40 -11.59
CA ALA A 144 -16.75 -0.12 -11.71
C ALA A 144 -17.34 0.58 -10.47
N ASP A 145 -16.69 0.47 -9.30
CA ASP A 145 -17.18 1.03 -8.03
C ASP A 145 -16.03 1.49 -7.10
N THR A 146 -15.02 2.14 -7.69
CA THR A 146 -13.75 2.51 -7.05
C THR A 146 -13.95 3.23 -5.72
N ALA A 147 -14.77 4.29 -5.70
CA ALA A 147 -14.95 5.14 -4.52
C ALA A 147 -15.57 4.36 -3.35
N THR A 148 -16.59 3.54 -3.61
CA THR A 148 -17.26 2.73 -2.59
C THR A 148 -16.32 1.66 -2.05
N LEU A 149 -15.61 0.95 -2.93
CA LEU A 149 -14.67 -0.12 -2.54
C LEU A 149 -13.47 0.44 -1.77
N ILE A 150 -12.98 1.62 -2.12
CA ILE A 150 -11.94 2.31 -1.34
C ILE A 150 -12.46 2.68 0.05
N SER A 151 -13.62 3.33 0.14
CA SER A 151 -14.20 3.72 1.44
C SER A 151 -14.45 2.52 2.35
N ASN A 152 -14.99 1.44 1.80
CA ASN A 152 -15.20 0.19 2.54
C ASN A 152 -13.86 -0.47 2.90
N GLY A 153 -12.88 -0.46 2.00
CA GLY A 153 -11.56 -1.04 2.23
C GLY A 153 -10.84 -0.35 3.40
N VAL A 154 -10.84 0.98 3.44
CA VAL A 154 -10.32 1.76 4.57
C VAL A 154 -10.98 1.33 5.89
N ARG A 155 -12.32 1.21 5.91
CA ARG A 155 -13.06 0.78 7.10
C ARG A 155 -12.65 -0.63 7.52
N ASN A 156 -12.73 -1.59 6.60
CA ASN A 156 -12.49 -3.01 6.87
C ASN A 156 -11.05 -3.28 7.31
N TRP A 157 -10.09 -2.62 6.66
CA TRP A 157 -8.68 -2.74 6.99
C TRP A 157 -8.38 -2.24 8.40
N ASN A 158 -8.93 -1.08 8.77
CA ASN A 158 -8.69 -0.47 10.08
C ASN A 158 -9.36 -1.21 11.24
N THR A 159 -10.43 -1.96 10.98
CA THR A 159 -11.09 -2.81 11.99
C THR A 159 -10.55 -4.23 12.04
N GLY A 160 -9.51 -4.56 11.26
CA GLY A 160 -8.93 -5.91 11.20
C GLY A 160 -9.87 -6.95 10.58
N SER A 161 -10.86 -6.51 9.80
CA SER A 161 -11.86 -7.38 9.17
C SER A 161 -11.27 -8.01 7.91
N GLY A 162 -10.72 -9.22 8.04
CA GLY A 162 -10.24 -9.96 6.88
C GLY A 162 -10.02 -11.44 7.19
N ALA A 163 -11.01 -12.27 6.90
CA ALA A 163 -10.72 -13.67 6.64
C ALA A 163 -9.82 -13.74 5.39
N LEU A 164 -8.72 -14.51 5.46
CA LEU A 164 -7.90 -14.78 4.28
C LEU A 164 -8.82 -15.39 3.21
N PHE A 165 -8.80 -14.86 1.98
CA PHE A 165 -9.44 -15.51 0.84
C PHE A 165 -8.65 -16.78 0.50
N GLY A 166 -8.87 -17.84 1.28
CA GLY A 166 -8.29 -19.15 1.07
C GLY A 166 -9.00 -19.87 -0.08
N GLY A 167 -8.39 -19.85 -1.27
CA GLY A 167 -8.42 -20.94 -2.27
C GLY A 167 -9.76 -21.44 -2.86
N GLY A 168 -10.92 -20.87 -2.51
CA GLY A 168 -12.21 -21.23 -3.10
C GLY A 168 -12.50 -20.49 -4.41
N PRO A 169 -13.22 -21.11 -5.38
CA PRO A 169 -13.62 -20.42 -6.60
C PRO A 169 -14.50 -19.21 -6.29
N LEU A 170 -14.21 -18.10 -6.95
CA LEU A 170 -14.85 -16.79 -6.79
C LEU A 170 -16.36 -16.78 -7.17
N HIS A 171 -16.92 -17.94 -7.51
CA HIS A 171 -18.32 -18.17 -7.91
C HIS A 171 -19.22 -18.58 -6.74
N GLU A 172 -18.70 -19.12 -5.64
CA GLU A 172 -19.52 -19.66 -4.55
C GLU A 172 -19.85 -18.63 -3.46
N ARG A 173 -19.97 -17.35 -3.83
CA ARG A 173 -20.56 -16.35 -2.93
C ARG A 173 -21.95 -15.99 -3.40
N PRO A 174 -22.95 -16.03 -2.51
CA PRO A 174 -24.31 -15.64 -2.87
C PRO A 174 -24.26 -14.22 -3.42
N ALA A 175 -24.84 -14.05 -4.61
CA ALA A 175 -25.11 -12.74 -5.19
C ALA A 175 -25.63 -11.83 -4.09
N SER A 176 -24.98 -10.68 -3.92
CA SER A 176 -25.51 -9.53 -3.18
C SER A 176 -26.30 -9.94 -1.93
N ARG A 177 -25.63 -10.03 -0.77
CA ARG A 177 -26.36 -9.84 0.49
C ARG A 177 -27.14 -8.52 0.30
N PRO A 178 -28.48 -8.53 0.24
CA PRO A 178 -29.23 -7.32 -0.07
C PRO A 178 -28.83 -6.29 0.98
N LEU A 179 -28.59 -5.05 0.55
CA LEU A 179 -28.40 -3.93 1.47
C LEU A 179 -29.60 -3.99 2.42
N ARG A 180 -29.30 -4.25 3.69
CA ARG A 180 -30.30 -4.10 4.73
C ARG A 180 -30.42 -2.61 4.95
N ASP A 181 -31.54 -2.06 4.50
CA ASP A 181 -31.98 -0.75 4.95
C ASP A 181 -32.11 -0.77 6.48
N VAL A 182 -31.90 0.38 7.10
CA VAL A 182 -31.70 0.56 8.55
C VAL A 182 -32.92 0.17 9.40
N GLU A 183 -34.00 -0.33 8.81
CA GLU A 183 -35.20 -0.79 9.53
C GLU A 183 -35.59 -2.18 9.02
N GLY A 184 -35.47 -3.18 9.91
CA GLY A 184 -35.55 -4.60 9.56
C GLY A 184 -36.96 -5.10 9.28
N GLU A 185 -37.42 -5.00 8.04
CA GLU A 185 -38.52 -5.82 7.52
C GLU A 185 -38.11 -6.60 6.25
N VAL A 186 -38.34 -7.92 6.29
CA VAL A 186 -38.20 -8.82 5.15
C VAL A 186 -39.50 -8.76 4.36
N LEU A 187 -39.47 -8.18 3.16
CA LEU A 187 -40.58 -8.33 2.22
C LEU A 187 -40.57 -9.76 1.67
N ALA A 188 -41.61 -10.52 2.01
CA ALA A 188 -41.85 -11.85 1.50
C ALA A 188 -42.08 -11.81 -0.02
N GLY A 189 -41.24 -12.52 -0.78
CA GLY A 189 -41.39 -12.74 -2.21
C GLY A 189 -41.60 -14.23 -2.50
N SER A 190 -42.86 -14.58 -2.74
CA SER A 190 -43.35 -15.87 -3.24
C SER A 190 -42.68 -16.29 -4.56
N GLY A 191 -42.35 -17.57 -4.71
CA GLY A 191 -41.95 -18.13 -6.01
C GLY A 191 -41.67 -19.63 -5.95
N THR A 192 -42.71 -20.42 -6.18
CA THR A 192 -42.69 -21.89 -6.35
C THR A 192 -42.21 -22.31 -7.75
N SER A 193 -41.48 -23.43 -7.79
CA SER A 193 -41.47 -24.49 -8.83
C SER A 193 -40.66 -24.26 -10.13
N PRO A 194 -40.34 -25.35 -10.87
CA PRO A 194 -40.66 -26.78 -10.67
C PRO A 194 -39.52 -27.66 -10.16
#